data_AF-A0A423FBP9-F1
#
_entry.id   AF-A0A423FBP9-F1
#
_cell.length_a   1.000
_cell.length_b   1.000
_cell.length_c   1.000
_cell.angle_alpha   90.00
_cell.angle_beta   90.00
_cell.angle_gamma   90.00
#
_symmetry.space_group_name_H-M   'P 1'
#
loop_
_entity.id
_entity.type
_entity.pdbx_description
1 polymer ?
#
loop_
_entity_poly.entity_id
_entity_poly.type
_entity_poly.pdbx_seq_one_letter_code
_entity_poly.pdbx_strand_id
1 'polypeptide(L)'
;MGDNPEQRETIIAGTNNYILWNELLSKISDHSEYDKTTLFQSFIFISEDEKSKKIRKEILLFKPNQEVLSFITSIKEPKYKRDDLESVNIHAFERRSVLRLSLIEELKKHGDNNTFIESLISSPEILFSTFEGNYETYIRKFSLDKLAQEIEKEKLEALEKINNQLQEHQTKSLAIPGILIGTSLIKEWHFGTATLAFMAVAITALIFRLSIKNRRDSILEICDRTKHIIKIVDAEKLENSNLDQSSARALIEETNKSIITKKQAALRTLNYISKLIAISIIFWCVFLLYSVVPNLFFIIERFYPAALASIAPLANEFIYEIQNIYFHSTQSFK
;
A
#
# COMPACT_ATOMS: atom_id res chain seq x y z
N MET A 1 46.42 -27.37 53.36
CA MET A 1 46.21 -27.02 51.94
C MET A 1 46.04 -25.51 51.90
N GLY A 2 46.98 -24.84 51.23
CA GLY A 2 47.13 -23.38 51.28
C GLY A 2 45.91 -22.70 50.69
N ASP A 3 45.34 -21.81 51.47
CA ASP A 3 44.18 -21.01 51.15
C ASP A 3 44.64 -19.84 50.27
N ASN A 4 44.77 -20.06 48.96
CA ASN A 4 45.24 -19.03 48.03
C ASN A 4 44.11 -18.00 47.80
N PRO A 5 44.26 -16.74 48.25
CA PRO A 5 43.22 -15.72 48.11
C PRO A 5 42.78 -15.49 46.66
N GLU A 6 43.69 -15.63 45.69
CA GLU A 6 43.42 -15.48 44.26
C GLU A 6 42.48 -16.57 43.71
N GLN A 7 42.60 -17.81 44.21
CA GLN A 7 41.68 -18.89 43.87
C GLN A 7 40.29 -18.66 44.46
N ARG A 8 40.20 -18.09 45.66
CA ARG A 8 38.90 -17.75 46.27
C ARG A 8 38.15 -16.68 45.48
N GLU A 9 38.83 -15.63 45.07
CA GLU A 9 38.23 -14.56 44.26
C GLU A 9 37.71 -15.08 42.91
N THR A 10 38.48 -15.96 42.26
CA THR A 10 38.08 -16.59 40.99
C THR A 10 36.83 -17.45 41.15
N ILE A 11 36.74 -18.25 42.23
CA ILE A 11 35.56 -19.10 42.52
C ILE A 11 34.32 -18.23 42.82
N ILE A 12 34.47 -17.15 43.59
CA ILE A 12 33.38 -16.21 43.88
C ILE A 12 32.88 -15.56 42.58
N ALA A 13 33.78 -15.10 41.71
CA ALA A 13 33.41 -14.50 40.42
C ALA A 13 32.68 -15.51 39.52
N GLY A 14 33.20 -16.73 39.38
CA GLY A 14 32.56 -17.79 38.60
C GLY A 14 31.17 -18.18 39.13
N THR A 15 31.00 -18.20 40.46
CA THR A 15 29.70 -18.46 41.11
C THR A 15 28.69 -17.35 40.82
N ASN A 16 29.13 -16.08 40.86
CA ASN A 16 28.27 -14.95 40.48
C ASN A 16 27.87 -15.02 39.00
N ASN A 17 28.81 -15.35 38.12
CA ASN A 17 28.52 -15.52 36.69
C ASN A 17 27.53 -16.67 36.43
N TYR A 18 27.63 -17.76 37.19
CA TYR A 18 26.68 -18.87 37.14
C TYR A 18 25.25 -18.43 37.48
N ILE A 19 25.10 -17.59 38.51
CA ILE A 19 23.80 -17.02 38.90
C ILE A 19 23.24 -16.15 37.77
N LEU A 20 24.06 -15.26 37.20
CA LEU A 20 23.65 -14.40 36.09
C LEU A 20 23.20 -15.21 34.86
N TRP A 21 23.92 -16.28 34.52
CA TRP A 21 23.53 -17.18 33.44
C TRP A 21 22.22 -17.90 33.72
N ASN A 22 21.99 -18.38 34.95
CA ASN A 22 20.71 -18.99 35.32
C ASN A 22 19.55 -17.99 35.21
N GLU A 23 19.74 -16.76 35.65
CA GLU A 23 18.73 -15.70 35.54
C GLU A 23 18.42 -15.35 34.09
N LEU A 24 19.43 -15.30 33.23
CA LEU A 24 19.30 -15.05 31.80
C LEU A 24 18.57 -16.20 31.09
N LEU A 25 19.06 -17.44 31.28
CA LEU A 25 18.54 -18.65 30.63
C LEU A 25 17.11 -18.95 31.09
N SER A 26 16.82 -18.82 32.39
CA SER A 26 15.45 -18.97 32.91
C SER A 26 14.51 -17.97 32.25
N LYS A 27 14.98 -16.73 32.01
CA LYS A 27 14.19 -15.73 31.34
C LYS A 27 13.93 -16.10 29.90
N ILE A 28 14.91 -16.55 29.12
CA ILE A 28 14.65 -16.87 27.70
C ILE A 28 14.02 -18.25 27.46
N SER A 29 14.05 -19.15 28.45
CA SER A 29 13.44 -20.48 28.36
C SER A 29 11.91 -20.43 28.44
N ASP A 30 11.25 -21.45 27.88
CA ASP A 30 9.80 -21.60 28.04
C ASP A 30 9.50 -22.14 29.43
N HIS A 31 10.24 -23.17 29.85
CA HIS A 31 10.15 -23.79 31.16
C HIS A 31 11.56 -24.03 31.72
N SER A 32 11.71 -23.92 33.03
CA SER A 32 12.92 -24.29 33.75
C SER A 32 12.59 -25.32 34.83
N GLU A 33 13.33 -26.42 34.86
CA GLU A 33 13.19 -27.45 35.89
C GLU A 33 14.42 -27.43 36.81
N TYR A 34 14.18 -27.46 38.11
CA TYR A 34 15.22 -27.53 39.12
C TYR A 34 15.35 -28.97 39.63
N ASP A 35 16.51 -29.58 39.45
CA ASP A 35 16.76 -30.91 39.99
C ASP A 35 17.16 -30.79 41.47
N LYS A 36 16.23 -31.20 42.35
CA LYS A 36 16.44 -31.20 43.81
C LYS A 36 17.59 -32.10 44.28
N THR A 37 18.05 -33.03 43.44
CA THR A 37 19.12 -33.98 43.78
C THR A 37 20.50 -33.50 43.35
N THR A 38 20.60 -32.79 42.22
CA THR A 38 21.89 -32.32 41.68
C THR A 38 22.10 -30.82 41.84
N LEU A 39 21.10 -30.06 42.28
CA LEU A 39 21.10 -28.59 42.45
C LEU A 39 21.34 -27.80 41.15
N PHE A 40 21.39 -28.47 39.99
CA PHE A 40 21.55 -27.86 38.68
C PHE A 40 20.20 -27.65 37.98
N GLN A 41 20.13 -26.65 37.10
CA GLN A 41 18.92 -26.25 36.40
C GLN A 41 18.91 -26.77 34.96
N SER A 42 17.75 -27.25 34.51
CA SER A 42 17.50 -27.62 33.11
C SER A 42 16.57 -26.59 32.48
N PHE A 43 16.90 -26.15 31.27
CA PHE A 43 16.11 -25.20 30.50
C PHE A 43 15.49 -25.88 29.30
N ILE A 44 14.19 -25.71 29.13
CA ILE A 44 13.42 -26.32 28.05
C ILE A 44 13.02 -25.23 27.06
N PHE A 45 13.33 -25.48 25.79
CA PHE A 45 13.00 -24.64 24.66
C PHE A 45 12.12 -25.41 23.68
N ILE A 46 11.00 -24.80 23.28
CA ILE A 46 10.03 -25.38 22.36
C ILE A 46 10.09 -24.58 21.05
N SER A 47 10.70 -25.15 20.00
CA SER A 47 10.73 -24.52 18.68
C SER A 47 9.89 -25.29 17.66
N GLU A 48 9.29 -24.59 16.71
CA GLU A 48 8.71 -25.22 15.53
C GLU A 48 9.77 -25.31 14.44
N ASP A 49 9.88 -26.47 13.81
CA ASP A 49 10.75 -26.65 12.65
C ASP A 49 10.15 -25.97 11.41
N GLU A 50 10.84 -24.95 10.88
CA GLU A 50 10.39 -24.20 9.70
C GLU A 50 10.08 -25.09 8.48
N LYS A 51 10.79 -26.22 8.31
CA LYS A 51 10.61 -27.10 7.15
C LYS A 51 9.51 -28.14 7.30
N SER A 52 9.26 -28.60 8.52
CA SER A 52 8.36 -29.74 8.78
C SER A 52 7.13 -29.39 9.59
N LYS A 53 7.02 -28.16 10.12
CA LYS A 53 5.99 -27.72 11.06
C LYS A 53 5.84 -28.65 12.28
N LYS A 54 6.89 -29.41 12.59
CA LYS A 54 6.93 -30.29 13.76
C LYS A 54 7.47 -29.50 14.95
N ILE A 55 6.80 -29.64 16.09
CA ILE A 55 7.28 -29.10 17.36
C ILE A 55 8.50 -29.92 17.80
N ARG A 56 9.62 -29.24 18.03
CA ARG A 56 10.84 -29.80 18.62
C ARG A 56 11.05 -29.24 20.01
N LYS A 57 11.38 -30.15 20.94
CA LYS A 57 11.79 -29.84 22.31
C LYS A 57 13.30 -29.94 22.39
N GLU A 58 13.94 -28.84 22.76
CA GLU A 58 15.37 -28.77 23.03
C GLU A 58 15.57 -28.60 24.53
N ILE A 59 16.37 -29.47 25.13
CA ILE A 59 16.67 -29.45 26.57
C ILE A 59 18.13 -29.08 26.74
N LEU A 60 18.37 -28.03 27.51
CA LEU A 60 19.68 -27.52 27.85
C LEU A 60 19.94 -27.81 29.33
N LEU A 61 20.91 -28.68 29.61
CA LEU A 61 21.28 -29.06 30.97
C LEU A 61 22.44 -28.17 31.43
N PHE A 62 22.21 -27.29 32.41
CA PHE A 62 23.26 -26.42 32.93
C PHE A 62 24.05 -27.12 34.05
N LYS A 63 24.74 -28.20 33.69
CA LYS A 63 25.49 -29.08 34.58
C LYS A 63 26.92 -29.28 34.05
N PRO A 64 27.94 -29.38 34.92
CA PRO A 64 29.30 -29.73 34.51
C PRO A 64 29.40 -31.17 34.00
N ASN A 65 30.13 -31.36 32.90
CA ASN A 65 30.64 -32.67 32.47
C ASN A 65 32.03 -32.97 33.07
N GLN A 66 32.72 -31.94 33.56
CA GLN A 66 34.03 -32.01 34.21
C GLN A 66 33.93 -31.82 35.74
N GLU A 67 35.08 -31.66 36.41
CA GLU A 67 35.12 -31.30 37.83
C GLU A 67 34.39 -29.96 38.07
N VAL A 68 33.61 -29.89 39.14
CA VAL A 68 32.78 -28.71 39.46
C VAL A 68 33.63 -27.43 39.60
N LEU A 69 34.84 -27.58 40.14
CA LEU A 69 35.72 -26.44 40.39
C LEU A 69 36.28 -25.87 39.09
N SER A 70 36.70 -26.73 38.13
CA SER A 70 37.15 -26.27 36.81
C SER A 70 36.02 -25.62 36.02
N PHE A 71 34.82 -26.21 36.08
CA PHE A 71 33.61 -25.66 35.48
C PHE A 71 33.27 -24.27 36.02
N ILE A 72 33.21 -24.07 37.34
CA ILE A 72 32.87 -22.77 37.93
C ILE A 72 33.91 -21.70 37.54
N THR A 73 35.20 -22.06 37.52
CA THR A 73 36.26 -21.12 37.17
C THR A 73 36.28 -20.75 35.68
N SER A 74 35.66 -21.54 34.79
CA SER A 74 35.61 -21.25 33.36
C SER A 74 34.43 -20.37 32.95
N ILE A 75 33.48 -20.11 33.85
CA ILE A 75 32.27 -19.32 33.57
C ILE A 75 32.63 -17.86 33.43
N LYS A 76 32.56 -17.35 32.19
CA LYS A 76 32.67 -15.92 31.92
C LYS A 76 31.33 -15.20 32.15
N GLU A 77 31.42 -13.91 32.44
CA GLU A 77 30.24 -13.06 32.64
C GLU A 77 29.43 -12.98 31.32
N PRO A 78 28.10 -13.12 31.36
CA PRO A 78 27.27 -12.89 30.18
C PRO A 78 27.29 -11.40 29.79
N LYS A 79 27.40 -11.11 28.48
CA LYS A 79 27.41 -9.74 27.95
C LYS A 79 26.11 -8.98 28.26
N TYR A 80 24.98 -9.67 28.24
CA TYR A 80 23.65 -9.12 28.55
C TYR A 80 23.10 -9.77 29.81
N LYS A 81 22.53 -8.95 30.70
CA LYS A 81 21.90 -9.35 31.96
C LYS A 81 20.38 -9.43 31.78
N ARG A 82 19.70 -9.99 32.78
CA ARG A 82 18.23 -10.03 32.82
C ARG A 82 17.62 -8.64 32.59
N ASP A 83 18.14 -7.62 33.25
CA ASP A 83 17.57 -6.28 33.21
C ASP A 83 17.69 -5.64 31.82
N ASP A 84 18.70 -6.01 31.02
CA ASP A 84 18.86 -5.55 29.64
C ASP A 84 17.77 -6.07 28.70
N LEU A 85 17.13 -7.18 29.08
CA LEU A 85 15.97 -7.77 28.40
C LEU A 85 14.63 -7.21 28.91
N GLU A 86 14.62 -6.54 30.06
CA GLU A 86 13.40 -6.01 30.70
C GLU A 86 13.32 -4.48 30.71
N SER A 87 14.36 -3.78 30.26
CA SER A 87 14.34 -2.32 30.11
C SER A 87 13.04 -1.86 29.42
N VAL A 88 12.51 -0.69 29.80
CA VAL A 88 11.23 -0.06 29.36
C VAL A 88 11.19 0.26 27.84
N ASN A 89 12.01 -0.41 27.05
CA ASN A 89 12.05 -0.34 25.62
C ASN A 89 10.88 -1.15 25.03
N ILE A 90 10.19 -0.53 24.08
CA ILE A 90 9.05 -1.07 23.32
C ILE A 90 9.35 -2.42 22.65
N HIS A 91 10.63 -2.79 22.53
CA HIS A 91 11.11 -4.01 21.89
C HIS A 91 11.71 -5.06 22.84
N ALA A 92 11.46 -4.95 24.16
CA ALA A 92 12.00 -5.88 25.16
C ALA A 92 11.55 -7.33 24.91
N PHE A 93 10.28 -7.52 24.53
CA PHE A 93 9.73 -8.84 24.21
C PHE A 93 10.39 -9.46 22.96
N GLU A 94 10.56 -8.66 21.92
CA GLU A 94 11.19 -9.06 20.66
C GLU A 94 12.66 -9.39 20.90
N ARG A 95 13.38 -8.58 21.68
CA ARG A 95 14.78 -8.81 22.04
C ARG A 95 14.97 -10.15 22.74
N ARG A 96 14.10 -10.47 23.72
CA ARG A 96 14.07 -11.77 24.40
C ARG A 96 13.80 -12.91 23.43
N SER A 97 12.85 -12.72 22.52
CA SER A 97 12.47 -13.74 21.53
C SER A 97 13.61 -14.03 20.54
N VAL A 98 14.30 -12.99 20.08
CA VAL A 98 15.45 -13.14 19.17
C VAL A 98 16.63 -13.81 19.89
N LEU A 99 16.93 -13.42 21.14
CA LEU A 99 17.99 -14.08 21.92
C LEU A 99 17.71 -15.58 22.14
N ARG A 100 16.45 -15.93 22.44
CA ARG A 100 16.00 -17.34 22.54
C ARG A 100 16.24 -18.09 21.23
N LEU A 101 15.85 -17.51 20.09
CA LEU A 101 16.02 -18.14 18.78
C LEU A 101 17.50 -18.31 18.41
N SER A 102 18.34 -17.31 18.71
CA SER A 102 19.79 -17.40 18.52
C SER A 102 20.43 -18.50 19.37
N LEU A 103 19.97 -18.71 20.61
CA LEU A 103 20.45 -19.82 21.45
C LEU A 103 20.10 -21.19 20.85
N ILE A 104 18.85 -21.36 20.41
CA ILE A 104 18.35 -22.57 19.73
C ILE A 104 19.14 -22.82 18.44
N GLU A 105 19.47 -21.77 17.69
CA GLU A 105 20.28 -21.85 16.48
C GLU A 105 21.70 -22.35 16.79
N GLU A 106 22.37 -21.78 17.79
CA GLU A 106 23.70 -22.22 18.21
C GLU A 106 23.69 -23.64 18.78
N LEU A 107 22.65 -24.02 19.54
CA LEU A 107 22.48 -25.37 20.04
C LEU A 107 22.38 -26.40 18.90
N LYS A 108 21.60 -26.08 17.85
CA LYS A 108 21.48 -26.91 16.64
C LYS A 108 22.78 -27.02 15.87
N LYS A 109 23.56 -25.94 15.77
CA LYS A 109 24.88 -25.95 15.10
C LYS A 109 25.88 -26.82 15.84
N HIS A 110 25.83 -26.82 17.18
CA HIS A 110 26.75 -27.60 18.01
C HIS A 110 26.46 -29.11 17.97
N GLY A 111 25.19 -29.51 17.91
CA GLY A 111 24.77 -30.90 17.72
C GLY A 111 24.81 -31.79 18.98
N ASP A 112 25.61 -31.44 19.99
CA ASP A 112 25.62 -32.06 21.32
C ASP A 112 25.25 -31.06 22.42
N ASN A 113 24.11 -31.32 23.07
CA ASN A 113 23.56 -30.46 24.12
C ASN A 113 24.37 -30.50 25.42
N ASN A 114 25.04 -31.63 25.72
CA ASN A 114 25.75 -31.79 27.00
C ASN A 114 27.02 -30.94 27.03
N THR A 115 27.75 -30.87 25.92
CA THR A 115 29.00 -30.11 25.81
C THR A 115 28.79 -28.65 25.39
N PHE A 116 27.64 -28.32 24.80
CA PHE A 116 27.32 -26.97 24.36
C PHE A 116 27.34 -25.94 25.51
N ILE A 117 26.83 -26.31 26.69
CA ILE A 117 26.81 -25.40 27.85
C ILE A 117 28.21 -24.97 28.28
N GLU A 118 29.16 -25.90 28.32
CA GLU A 118 30.54 -25.62 28.71
C GLU A 118 31.22 -24.71 27.69
N SER A 119 30.94 -24.91 26.41
CA SER A 119 31.39 -24.04 25.32
C SER A 119 30.78 -22.63 25.43
N LEU A 120 29.48 -22.54 25.66
CA LEU A 120 28.72 -21.30 25.77
C LEU A 120 29.21 -20.42 26.92
N ILE A 121 29.38 -20.98 28.12
CA ILE A 121 29.79 -20.21 29.30
C ILE A 121 31.28 -19.84 29.27
N SER A 122 32.11 -20.63 28.60
CA SER A 122 33.54 -20.35 28.44
C SER A 122 33.80 -19.35 27.30
N SER A 123 32.91 -19.28 26.31
CA SER A 123 32.95 -18.32 25.20
C SER A 123 31.55 -17.74 24.91
N PRO A 124 31.05 -16.84 25.77
CA PRO A 124 29.73 -16.20 25.61
C PRO A 124 29.55 -15.47 24.28
N GLU A 125 30.64 -15.06 23.65
CA GLU A 125 30.68 -14.30 22.41
C GLU A 125 30.01 -15.04 21.25
N ILE A 126 30.01 -16.39 21.27
CA ILE A 126 29.37 -17.23 20.24
C ILE A 126 27.87 -16.93 20.19
N LEU A 127 27.19 -16.94 21.34
CA LEU A 127 25.76 -16.62 21.40
C LEU A 127 25.49 -15.16 21.09
N PHE A 128 26.25 -14.25 21.70
CA PHE A 128 25.91 -12.83 21.63
C PHE A 128 26.22 -12.21 20.26
N SER A 129 27.19 -12.74 19.52
CA SER A 129 27.42 -12.34 18.12
C SER A 129 26.29 -12.81 17.20
N THR A 130 25.83 -14.06 17.33
CA THR A 130 24.65 -14.58 16.60
C THR A 130 23.39 -13.80 16.97
N PHE A 131 23.21 -13.48 18.26
CA PHE A 131 22.11 -12.64 18.72
C PHE A 131 22.13 -11.24 18.11
N GLU A 132 23.27 -10.55 18.11
CA GLU A 132 23.38 -9.20 17.56
C GLU A 132 23.09 -9.17 16.06
N GLY A 133 23.60 -10.14 15.30
CA GLY A 133 23.29 -10.27 13.87
C GLY A 133 21.80 -10.57 13.61
N ASN A 134 21.21 -11.48 14.37
CA ASN A 134 19.79 -11.83 14.24
C ASN A 134 18.89 -10.67 14.68
N TYR A 135 19.25 -9.94 15.73
CA TYR A 135 18.49 -8.79 16.22
C TYR A 135 18.58 -7.62 15.25
N GLU A 136 19.76 -7.34 14.69
CA GLU A 136 19.90 -6.33 13.65
C GLU A 136 19.04 -6.69 12.43
N THR A 137 19.08 -7.94 11.98
CA THR A 137 18.25 -8.43 10.87
C THR A 137 16.76 -8.28 11.18
N TYR A 138 16.33 -8.63 12.41
CA TYR A 138 14.96 -8.46 12.87
C TYR A 138 14.52 -7.00 12.81
N ILE A 139 15.33 -6.07 13.34
CA ILE A 139 15.01 -4.64 13.36
C ILE A 139 14.95 -4.05 11.96
N ARG A 140 15.86 -4.48 11.06
CA ARG A 140 15.83 -4.10 9.64
C ARG A 140 14.53 -4.58 8.97
N LYS A 141 14.15 -5.84 9.18
CA LYS A 141 12.91 -6.40 8.62
C LYS A 141 11.67 -5.68 9.15
N PHE A 142 11.59 -5.46 10.46
CA PHE A 142 10.48 -4.73 11.08
C PHE A 142 10.35 -3.31 10.52
N SER A 143 11.48 -2.61 10.33
CA SER A 143 11.50 -1.27 9.74
C SER A 143 11.01 -1.29 8.28
N LEU A 144 11.37 -2.31 7.52
CA LEU A 144 10.93 -2.52 6.15
C LEU A 144 9.43 -2.85 6.08
N ASP A 145 8.93 -3.70 6.98
CA ASP A 145 7.51 -4.04 7.04
C ASP A 145 6.66 -2.80 7.42
N LYS A 146 7.13 -1.99 8.36
CA LYS A 146 6.49 -0.72 8.72
C LYS A 146 6.46 0.25 7.54
N LEU A 147 7.57 0.34 6.80
CA LEU A 147 7.66 1.12 5.57
C LEU A 147 6.65 0.62 4.51
N ALA A 148 6.59 -0.69 4.29
CA ALA A 148 5.66 -1.30 3.35
C ALA A 148 4.20 -0.99 3.70
N GLN A 149 3.82 -1.11 4.98
CA GLN A 149 2.48 -0.79 5.47
C GLN A 149 2.12 0.69 5.27
N GLU A 150 3.06 1.60 5.54
CA GLU A 150 2.85 3.03 5.37
C GLU A 150 2.64 3.41 3.90
N ILE A 151 3.48 2.86 3.01
CA ILE A 151 3.35 3.05 1.55
C ILE A 151 2.05 2.43 1.03
N GLU A 152 1.69 1.24 1.50
CA GLU A 152 0.44 0.57 1.09
C GLU A 152 -0.79 1.37 1.53
N LYS A 153 -0.78 1.92 2.76
CA LYS A 153 -1.84 2.79 3.25
C LYS A 153 -1.99 4.04 2.36
N GLU A 154 -0.90 4.75 2.09
CA GLU A 154 -0.92 5.94 1.22
C GLU A 154 -1.39 5.62 -0.20
N LYS A 155 -0.98 4.48 -0.75
CA LYS A 155 -1.46 3.96 -2.03
C LYS A 155 -2.97 3.73 -1.99
N LEU A 156 -3.48 3.01 -0.98
CA LEU A 156 -4.91 2.71 -0.86
C LEU A 156 -5.73 3.99 -0.73
N GLU A 157 -5.31 4.95 0.10
CA GLU A 157 -5.97 6.25 0.23
C GLU A 157 -5.98 7.03 -1.09
N ALA A 158 -4.87 7.03 -1.83
CA ALA A 158 -4.79 7.69 -3.13
C ALA A 158 -5.74 7.03 -4.15
N LEU A 159 -5.78 5.70 -4.19
CA LEU A 159 -6.66 4.94 -5.07
C LEU A 159 -8.14 5.15 -4.73
N GLU A 160 -8.48 5.18 -3.45
CA GLU A 160 -9.82 5.48 -2.97
C GLU A 160 -10.24 6.89 -3.37
N LYS A 161 -9.38 7.90 -3.14
CA LYS A 161 -9.63 9.28 -3.56
C LYS A 161 -9.85 9.38 -5.07
N ILE A 162 -9.01 8.72 -5.88
CA ILE A 162 -9.20 8.68 -7.35
C ILE A 162 -10.54 8.04 -7.71
N ASN A 163 -10.90 6.93 -7.07
CA ASN A 163 -12.13 6.21 -7.37
C ASN A 163 -13.38 7.02 -6.98
N ASN A 164 -13.36 7.67 -5.81
CA ASN A 164 -14.44 8.54 -5.35
C ASN A 164 -14.64 9.72 -6.30
N GLN A 165 -13.55 10.34 -6.76
CA GLN A 165 -13.58 11.42 -7.76
C GLN A 165 -14.20 10.95 -9.08
N LEU A 166 -13.96 9.70 -9.49
CA LEU A 166 -14.51 9.12 -10.70
C LEU A 166 -15.99 8.75 -10.55
N GLN A 167 -16.37 8.07 -9.46
CA GLN A 167 -17.74 7.62 -9.20
C GLN A 167 -18.70 8.80 -9.05
N GLU A 168 -18.31 9.83 -8.29
CA GLU A 168 -19.09 11.07 -8.15
C GLU A 168 -19.37 11.70 -9.53
N HIS A 169 -18.41 11.60 -10.45
CA HIS A 169 -18.53 12.14 -11.80
C HIS A 169 -19.34 11.28 -12.74
N GLN A 170 -19.25 9.94 -12.66
CA GLN A 170 -20.04 9.04 -13.49
C GLN A 170 -21.54 9.27 -13.27
N THR A 171 -21.98 9.37 -12.01
CA THR A 171 -23.38 9.63 -11.68
C THR A 171 -23.84 11.02 -12.15
N LYS A 172 -23.02 12.06 -11.95
CA LYS A 172 -23.34 13.43 -12.40
C LYS A 172 -23.32 13.56 -13.93
N SER A 173 -22.54 12.74 -14.64
CA SER A 173 -22.49 12.73 -16.11
C SER A 173 -23.80 12.24 -16.73
N LEU A 174 -24.58 11.39 -16.03
CA LEU A 174 -25.88 10.90 -16.49
C LEU A 174 -26.95 12.00 -16.58
N ALA A 175 -26.75 13.13 -15.87
CA ALA A 175 -27.66 14.27 -15.96
C ALA A 175 -27.66 14.92 -17.35
N ILE A 176 -26.56 14.84 -18.11
CA ILE A 176 -26.46 15.45 -19.44
C ILE A 176 -27.42 14.78 -20.43
N PRO A 177 -27.39 13.45 -20.66
CA PRO A 177 -28.39 12.78 -21.47
C PRO A 177 -29.82 13.06 -21.02
N GLY A 178 -30.07 13.14 -19.69
CA GLY A 178 -31.38 13.47 -19.14
C GLY A 178 -31.88 14.86 -19.55
N ILE A 179 -31.02 15.87 -19.47
CA ILE A 179 -31.35 17.23 -19.92
C ILE A 179 -31.61 17.26 -21.43
N LEU A 180 -30.80 16.55 -22.22
CA LEU A 180 -30.96 16.48 -23.68
C LEU A 180 -32.30 15.82 -24.05
N ILE A 181 -32.65 14.69 -23.44
CA ILE A 181 -33.94 14.01 -23.64
C ILE A 181 -35.09 14.93 -23.20
N GLY A 182 -34.98 15.57 -22.04
CA GLY A 182 -35.98 16.51 -21.54
C GLY A 182 -36.26 17.65 -22.52
N THR A 183 -35.22 18.24 -23.11
CA THR A 183 -35.40 19.27 -24.16
C THR A 183 -36.03 18.71 -25.44
N SER A 184 -35.80 17.45 -25.79
CA SER A 184 -36.39 16.83 -27.01
C SER A 184 -37.89 16.57 -26.91
N LEU A 185 -38.46 16.51 -25.70
CA LEU A 185 -39.90 16.27 -25.47
C LEU A 185 -40.76 17.55 -25.59
N ILE A 186 -40.14 18.69 -25.90
CA ILE A 186 -40.86 19.95 -26.13
C ILE A 186 -41.73 19.79 -27.39
N LYS A 187 -43.06 19.85 -27.22
CA LYS A 187 -44.05 19.62 -28.29
C LYS A 187 -44.04 20.70 -29.38
N GLU A 188 -43.77 21.95 -29.03
CA GLU A 188 -43.79 23.09 -29.97
C GLU A 188 -42.52 23.92 -29.84
N TRP A 189 -41.77 24.03 -30.94
CA TRP A 189 -40.48 24.72 -31.02
C TRP A 189 -40.64 26.14 -31.57
N HIS A 190 -40.86 27.13 -30.71
CA HIS A 190 -40.77 28.54 -31.10
C HIS A 190 -39.36 29.08 -30.87
N PHE A 191 -39.02 30.20 -31.51
CA PHE A 191 -37.70 30.82 -31.38
C PHE A 191 -37.32 31.10 -29.91
N GLY A 192 -38.28 31.54 -29.09
CA GLY A 192 -38.06 31.75 -27.65
C GLY A 192 -37.77 30.48 -26.86
N THR A 193 -38.47 29.37 -27.13
CA THR A 193 -38.23 28.09 -26.44
C THR A 193 -36.94 27.44 -26.91
N ALA A 194 -36.60 27.58 -28.20
CA ALA A 194 -35.35 27.11 -28.77
C ALA A 194 -34.11 27.82 -28.20
N THR A 195 -34.17 29.15 -28.08
CA THR A 195 -33.08 29.95 -27.51
C THR A 195 -32.86 29.67 -26.02
N LEU A 196 -33.94 29.49 -25.25
CA LEU A 196 -33.85 29.11 -23.84
C LEU A 196 -33.25 27.71 -23.66
N ALA A 197 -33.68 26.73 -24.47
CA ALA A 197 -33.14 25.38 -24.46
C ALA A 197 -31.64 25.36 -24.82
N PHE A 198 -31.24 26.16 -25.82
CA PHE A 198 -29.84 26.33 -26.21
C PHE A 198 -28.99 26.90 -25.08
N MET A 199 -29.48 27.94 -24.42
CA MET A 199 -28.77 28.54 -23.30
C MET A 199 -28.62 27.56 -22.13
N ALA A 200 -29.66 26.78 -21.81
CA ALA A 200 -29.61 25.76 -20.77
C ALA A 200 -28.57 24.65 -21.05
N VAL A 201 -28.53 24.13 -22.28
CA VAL A 201 -27.54 23.13 -22.69
C VAL A 201 -26.13 23.72 -22.73
N ALA A 202 -25.96 24.95 -23.20
CA ALA A 202 -24.67 25.64 -23.24
C ALA A 202 -24.07 25.89 -21.84
N ILE A 203 -24.88 26.38 -20.89
CA ILE A 203 -24.47 26.58 -19.50
C ILE A 203 -24.08 25.24 -18.86
N THR A 204 -24.90 24.21 -19.06
CA THR A 204 -24.63 22.86 -18.55
C THR A 204 -23.32 22.31 -19.09
N ALA A 205 -23.08 22.46 -20.40
CA ALA A 205 -21.84 22.04 -21.04
C ALA A 205 -20.59 22.78 -20.50
N LEU A 206 -20.72 24.08 -20.21
CA LEU A 206 -19.65 24.89 -19.64
C LEU A 206 -19.29 24.44 -18.22
N ILE A 207 -20.30 24.27 -17.35
CA ILE A 207 -20.13 23.75 -15.98
C ILE A 207 -19.46 22.38 -16.02
N PHE A 208 -19.83 21.54 -16.98
CA PHE A 208 -19.26 20.22 -17.11
C PHE A 208 -17.80 20.22 -17.56
N ARG A 209 -17.43 21.09 -18.50
CA ARG A 209 -16.02 21.28 -18.88
C ARG A 209 -15.17 21.75 -17.70
N LEU A 210 -15.66 22.73 -16.94
CA LEU A 210 -14.99 23.23 -15.73
C LEU A 210 -14.83 22.11 -14.69
N SER A 211 -15.87 21.29 -14.50
CA SER A 211 -15.85 20.16 -13.58
C SER A 211 -14.82 19.10 -14.01
N ILE A 212 -14.79 18.70 -15.29
CA ILE A 212 -13.79 17.74 -15.79
C ILE A 212 -12.36 18.27 -15.59
N LYS A 213 -12.11 19.56 -15.85
CA LYS A 213 -10.81 20.18 -15.63
C LYS A 213 -10.39 20.12 -14.16
N ASN A 214 -11.26 20.58 -13.26
CA ASN A 214 -10.99 20.59 -11.82
C ASN A 214 -10.65 19.19 -11.28
N ARG A 215 -11.31 18.15 -11.81
CA ARG A 215 -11.07 16.75 -11.40
C ARG A 215 -9.77 16.19 -11.97
N ARG A 216 -9.41 16.55 -13.21
CA ARG A 216 -8.08 16.22 -13.74
C ARG A 216 -6.99 16.81 -12.85
N ASP A 217 -7.12 18.09 -12.49
CA ASP A 217 -6.16 18.79 -11.64
C ASP A 217 -6.10 18.14 -10.24
N SER A 218 -7.26 17.78 -9.66
CA SER A 218 -7.32 17.05 -8.38
C SER A 218 -6.63 15.68 -8.43
N ILE A 219 -6.81 14.90 -9.51
CA ILE A 219 -6.14 13.59 -9.67
C ILE A 219 -4.63 13.78 -9.83
N LEU A 220 -4.19 14.80 -10.58
CA LEU A 220 -2.78 15.14 -10.72
C LEU A 220 -2.16 15.48 -9.36
N GLU A 221 -2.82 16.34 -8.59
CA GLU A 221 -2.38 16.74 -7.26
C GLU A 221 -2.30 15.57 -6.28
N ILE A 222 -3.28 14.65 -6.29
CA ILE A 222 -3.24 13.42 -5.46
C ILE A 222 -1.99 12.60 -5.83
N CYS A 223 -1.75 12.36 -7.12
CA CYS A 223 -0.60 11.58 -7.54
C CYS A 223 0.74 12.26 -7.21
N ASP A 224 0.82 13.57 -7.37
CA ASP A 224 2.04 14.33 -7.09
C ASP A 224 2.33 14.36 -5.58
N ARG A 225 1.29 14.50 -4.75
CA ARG A 225 1.39 14.39 -3.29
C ARG A 225 1.85 13.00 -2.85
N THR A 226 1.23 11.94 -3.35
CA THR A 226 1.63 10.57 -2.99
C THR A 226 3.06 10.29 -3.45
N LYS A 227 3.46 10.75 -4.64
CA LYS A 227 4.84 10.62 -5.11
C LYS A 227 5.82 11.38 -4.22
N HIS A 228 5.44 12.56 -3.72
CA HIS A 228 6.25 13.34 -2.79
C HIS A 228 6.40 12.67 -1.42
N ILE A 229 5.30 12.14 -0.85
CA ILE A 229 5.33 11.39 0.41
C ILE A 229 6.24 10.17 0.28
N ILE A 230 6.07 9.38 -0.79
CA ILE A 230 6.93 8.21 -1.06
C ILE A 230 8.40 8.61 -1.18
N LYS A 231 8.71 9.78 -1.77
CA LYS A 231 10.08 10.28 -1.88
C LYS A 231 10.67 10.74 -0.55
N ILE A 232 9.87 11.37 0.33
CA ILE A 232 10.31 11.72 1.69
C ILE A 232 10.60 10.44 2.47
N VAL A 233 9.69 9.48 2.39
CA VAL A 233 9.83 8.19 3.05
C VAL A 233 11.06 7.42 2.56
N ASP A 234 11.37 7.51 1.26
CA ASP A 234 12.63 7.02 0.68
C ASP A 234 13.83 7.76 1.27
N ALA A 235 13.88 9.10 1.20
CA ALA A 235 15.03 9.87 1.69
C ALA A 235 15.28 9.70 3.21
N GLU A 236 14.23 9.77 4.02
CA GLU A 236 14.34 9.82 5.49
C GLU A 236 14.66 8.46 6.11
N LYS A 237 14.14 7.35 5.56
CA LYS A 237 14.40 6.01 6.09
C LYS A 237 15.64 5.35 5.47
N LEU A 238 15.97 5.63 4.22
CA LEU A 238 17.13 5.01 3.54
C LEU A 238 18.47 5.61 4.01
N GLU A 239 18.47 6.86 4.50
CA GLU A 239 19.67 7.54 5.01
C GLU A 239 19.91 7.26 6.51
N ASN A 240 18.84 7.05 7.29
CA ASN A 240 18.93 6.90 8.75
C ASN A 240 18.85 5.46 9.26
N SER A 241 18.66 4.46 8.40
CA SER A 241 18.58 3.07 8.83
C SER A 241 19.34 2.14 7.89
N ASN A 242 19.98 1.10 8.45
CA ASN A 242 20.64 0.01 7.72
C ASN A 242 19.63 -0.89 6.98
N LEU A 243 18.57 -0.32 6.39
CA LEU A 243 17.56 -1.01 5.62
C LEU A 243 18.17 -1.65 4.37
N ASP A 244 17.59 -2.77 3.94
CA ASP A 244 17.88 -3.31 2.62
C ASP A 244 17.36 -2.36 1.54
N GLN A 245 18.29 -1.57 1.01
CA GLN A 245 18.04 -0.53 0.02
C GLN A 245 17.40 -1.09 -1.26
N SER A 246 17.67 -2.36 -1.59
CA SER A 246 17.16 -2.99 -2.81
C SER A 246 15.68 -3.32 -2.69
N SER A 247 15.27 -3.96 -1.59
CA SER A 247 13.87 -4.30 -1.31
C SER A 247 13.00 -3.05 -1.12
N ALA A 248 13.51 -2.03 -0.42
CA ALA A 248 12.77 -0.77 -0.25
C ALA A 248 12.51 -0.06 -1.58
N ARG A 249 13.53 0.04 -2.45
CA ARG A 249 13.39 0.66 -3.78
C ARG A 249 12.43 -0.11 -4.68
N ALA A 250 12.48 -1.44 -4.67
CA ALA A 250 11.55 -2.28 -5.44
C ALA A 250 10.09 -2.02 -5.05
N LEU A 251 9.80 -1.94 -3.74
CA LEU A 251 8.46 -1.68 -3.22
C LEU A 251 7.95 -0.27 -3.61
N ILE A 252 8.84 0.73 -3.56
CA ILE A 252 8.56 2.10 -4.00
C ILE A 252 8.25 2.15 -5.51
N GLU A 253 9.05 1.46 -6.33
CA GLU A 253 8.89 1.44 -7.77
C GLU A 253 7.59 0.75 -8.18
N GLU A 254 7.28 -0.40 -7.59
CA GLU A 254 6.01 -1.10 -7.83
C GLU A 254 4.81 -0.23 -7.44
N THR A 255 4.87 0.44 -6.30
CA THR A 255 3.82 1.35 -5.84
C THR A 255 3.62 2.50 -6.83
N ASN A 256 4.70 3.17 -7.23
CA ASN A 256 4.66 4.25 -8.21
C ASN A 256 4.06 3.79 -9.55
N LYS A 257 4.46 2.61 -10.02
CA LYS A 257 3.92 2.01 -11.25
C LYS A 257 2.41 1.79 -11.13
N SER A 258 1.93 1.27 -10.01
CA SER A 258 0.49 1.03 -9.79
C SER A 258 -0.32 2.34 -9.79
N ILE A 259 0.19 3.40 -9.14
CA ILE A 259 -0.43 4.73 -9.08
C ILE A 259 -0.46 5.37 -10.48
N ILE A 260 0.64 5.33 -11.21
CA ILE A 260 0.73 5.85 -12.59
C ILE A 260 -0.27 5.13 -13.50
N THR A 261 -0.36 3.81 -13.40
CA THR A 261 -1.28 3.01 -14.21
C THR A 261 -2.73 3.42 -13.95
N LYS A 262 -3.11 3.58 -12.68
CA LYS A 262 -4.47 4.01 -12.28
C LYS A 262 -4.76 5.46 -12.64
N LYS A 263 -3.80 6.37 -12.50
CA LYS A 263 -3.86 7.75 -13.01
C LYS A 263 -4.17 7.79 -14.50
N GLN A 264 -3.43 7.05 -15.31
CA GLN A 264 -3.64 6.99 -16.76
C GLN A 264 -5.01 6.42 -17.12
N ALA A 265 -5.48 5.40 -16.41
CA ALA A 265 -6.82 4.85 -16.61
C ALA A 265 -7.91 5.89 -16.28
N ALA A 266 -7.80 6.59 -15.15
CA ALA A 266 -8.75 7.63 -14.75
C ALA A 266 -8.79 8.81 -15.73
N LEU A 267 -7.62 9.29 -16.17
CA LEU A 267 -7.52 10.35 -17.17
C LEU A 267 -8.11 9.92 -18.52
N ARG A 268 -7.90 8.66 -18.93
CA ARG A 268 -8.55 8.09 -20.13
C ARG A 268 -10.06 8.11 -19.99
N THR A 269 -10.62 7.63 -18.87
CA THR A 269 -12.07 7.64 -18.63
C THR A 269 -12.65 9.06 -18.67
N LEU A 270 -12.02 10.03 -18.01
CA LEU A 270 -12.43 11.44 -18.08
C LEU A 270 -12.39 11.99 -19.52
N ASN A 271 -11.40 11.59 -20.31
CA ASN A 271 -11.31 11.99 -21.71
C ASN A 271 -12.41 11.34 -22.57
N TYR A 272 -12.75 10.08 -22.34
CA TYR A 272 -13.88 9.41 -22.99
C TYR A 272 -15.20 10.10 -22.66
N ILE A 273 -15.46 10.40 -21.38
CA ILE A 273 -16.65 11.14 -20.94
C ILE A 273 -16.70 12.51 -21.64
N SER A 274 -15.59 13.25 -21.67
CA SER A 274 -15.53 14.55 -22.35
C SER A 274 -15.85 14.46 -23.85
N LYS A 275 -15.37 13.42 -24.55
CA LYS A 275 -15.66 13.20 -25.98
C LYS A 275 -17.13 12.85 -26.21
N LEU A 276 -17.70 11.98 -25.37
CA LEU A 276 -19.12 11.63 -25.47
C LEU A 276 -20.02 12.85 -25.32
N ILE A 277 -19.74 13.71 -24.34
CA ILE A 277 -20.50 14.95 -24.13
C ILE A 277 -20.41 15.87 -25.35
N ALA A 278 -19.22 16.01 -25.94
CA ALA A 278 -19.05 16.82 -27.15
C ALA A 278 -19.87 16.28 -28.32
N ILE A 279 -19.87 14.96 -28.54
CA ILE A 279 -20.69 14.30 -29.57
C ILE A 279 -22.18 14.50 -29.30
N SER A 280 -22.62 14.34 -28.05
CA SER A 280 -24.03 14.55 -27.67
C SER A 280 -24.50 15.98 -27.93
N ILE A 281 -23.65 16.99 -27.67
CA ILE A 281 -23.97 18.39 -27.96
C ILE A 281 -24.06 18.62 -29.47
N ILE A 282 -23.15 18.05 -30.27
CA ILE A 282 -23.19 18.18 -31.74
C ILE A 282 -24.49 17.60 -32.29
N PHE A 283 -24.85 16.39 -31.85
CA PHE A 283 -26.11 15.74 -32.24
C PHE A 283 -27.33 16.58 -31.85
N TRP A 284 -27.31 17.16 -30.65
CA TRP A 284 -28.38 18.03 -30.18
C TRP A 284 -28.50 19.33 -30.97
N CYS A 285 -27.38 19.96 -31.35
CA CYS A 285 -27.39 21.13 -32.23
C CYS A 285 -28.01 20.83 -33.60
N VAL A 286 -27.71 19.66 -34.19
CA VAL A 286 -28.31 19.21 -35.45
C VAL A 286 -29.83 19.00 -35.30
N PHE A 287 -30.26 18.38 -34.19
CA PHE A 287 -31.68 18.20 -33.88
C PHE A 287 -32.42 19.53 -33.71
N LEU A 288 -31.82 20.50 -33.01
CA LEU A 288 -32.42 21.81 -32.80
C LEU A 288 -32.53 22.58 -34.13
N LEU A 289 -31.50 22.53 -34.97
CA LEU A 289 -31.54 23.09 -36.33
C LEU A 289 -32.71 22.50 -37.14
N TYR A 290 -32.82 21.17 -37.19
CA TYR A 290 -33.91 20.49 -37.88
C TYR A 290 -35.30 20.92 -37.35
N SER A 291 -35.45 21.04 -36.03
CA SER A 291 -36.73 21.35 -35.39
C SER A 291 -37.17 22.81 -35.59
N VAL A 292 -36.22 23.74 -35.76
CA VAL A 292 -36.50 25.18 -35.87
C VAL A 292 -36.64 25.65 -37.33
N VAL A 293 -35.99 24.99 -38.30
CA VAL A 293 -36.03 25.34 -39.73
C VAL A 293 -37.46 25.53 -40.29
N PRO A 294 -38.45 24.67 -40.02
CA PRO A 294 -39.82 24.86 -40.53
C PRO A 294 -40.48 26.15 -40.01
N ASN A 295 -40.24 26.49 -38.74
CA ASN A 295 -40.77 27.71 -38.13
C ASN A 295 -40.05 28.96 -38.59
N LEU A 296 -38.74 28.86 -38.88
CA LEU A 296 -37.98 29.97 -39.48
C LEU A 296 -38.46 30.25 -40.90
N PHE A 297 -38.73 29.22 -41.70
CA PHE A 297 -39.30 29.33 -43.04
C PHE A 297 -40.67 30.02 -43.02
N PHE A 298 -41.56 29.60 -42.11
CA PHE A 298 -42.88 30.23 -41.93
C PHE A 298 -42.82 31.71 -41.53
N ILE A 299 -41.85 32.10 -40.69
CA ILE A 299 -41.64 33.50 -40.30
C ILE A 299 -41.12 34.33 -41.47
N ILE A 300 -40.18 33.79 -42.27
CA ILE A 300 -39.65 34.45 -43.47
C ILE A 300 -40.76 34.62 -44.52
N GLU A 301 -41.57 33.59 -44.74
CA GLU A 301 -42.74 33.62 -45.63
C GLU A 301 -43.75 34.71 -45.23
N ARG A 302 -43.96 34.90 -43.92
CA ARG A 302 -44.91 35.88 -43.39
C ARG A 302 -44.43 37.34 -43.40
N PHE A 303 -43.15 37.59 -43.21
CA PHE A 303 -42.61 38.96 -43.06
C PHE A 303 -41.81 39.47 -44.29
N TYR A 304 -41.28 38.57 -45.13
CA TYR A 304 -40.48 38.93 -46.31
C TYR A 304 -40.81 38.04 -47.52
N PRO A 305 -42.03 38.14 -48.10
CA PRO A 305 -42.45 37.30 -49.22
C PRO A 305 -41.57 37.49 -50.47
N ALA A 306 -41.00 38.68 -50.67
CA ALA A 306 -40.09 38.98 -51.77
C ALA A 306 -38.73 38.26 -51.68
N ALA A 307 -38.23 38.01 -50.46
CA ALA A 307 -37.00 37.25 -50.26
C ALA A 307 -37.22 35.74 -50.47
N LEU A 308 -38.43 35.26 -50.14
CA LEU A 308 -38.83 33.87 -50.40
C LEU A 308 -38.93 33.58 -51.90
N ALA A 309 -39.45 34.52 -52.71
CA ALA A 309 -39.54 34.36 -54.17
C ALA A 309 -38.18 34.15 -54.86
N SER A 310 -37.09 34.69 -54.28
CA SER A 310 -35.73 34.49 -54.79
C SER A 310 -35.04 33.21 -54.29
N ILE A 311 -35.47 32.65 -53.16
CA ILE A 311 -34.81 31.51 -52.48
C ILE A 311 -35.61 30.20 -52.61
N ALA A 312 -36.92 30.29 -52.85
CA ALA A 312 -37.84 29.15 -53.03
C ALA A 312 -37.39 28.11 -54.07
N PRO A 313 -36.87 28.47 -55.27
CA PRO A 313 -36.40 27.45 -56.21
C PRO A 313 -35.18 26.69 -55.67
N LEU A 314 -34.27 27.36 -54.97
CA LEU A 314 -33.06 26.76 -54.39
C LEU A 314 -33.38 25.86 -53.18
N ALA A 315 -34.33 26.27 -52.35
CA ALA A 315 -34.78 25.50 -51.19
C ALA A 315 -35.56 24.24 -51.60
N ASN A 316 -36.40 24.32 -52.63
CA ASN A 316 -37.10 23.15 -53.18
C ASN A 316 -36.13 22.15 -53.82
N GLU A 317 -35.11 22.63 -54.52
CA GLU A 317 -34.08 21.78 -55.11
C GLU A 317 -33.27 21.05 -54.02
N PHE A 318 -32.92 21.74 -52.93
CA PHE A 318 -32.21 21.16 -51.79
C PHE A 318 -33.06 20.15 -51.00
N ILE A 319 -34.36 20.42 -50.80
CA ILE A 319 -35.29 19.49 -50.15
C ILE A 319 -35.52 18.25 -51.03
N TYR A 320 -35.62 18.42 -52.35
CA TYR A 320 -35.78 17.32 -53.29
C TYR A 320 -34.52 16.43 -53.37
N GLU A 321 -33.32 17.03 -53.37
CA GLU A 321 -32.06 16.27 -53.28
C GLU A 321 -31.97 15.47 -51.98
N ILE A 322 -32.33 16.06 -50.84
CA ILE A 322 -32.31 15.36 -49.55
C ILE A 322 -33.34 14.22 -49.52
N GLN A 323 -34.54 14.40 -50.09
CA GLN A 323 -35.53 13.33 -50.21
C GLN A 323 -35.07 12.21 -51.16
N ASN A 324 -34.39 12.55 -52.26
CA ASN A 324 -33.87 11.58 -53.22
C ASN A 324 -32.70 10.77 -52.65
N ILE A 325 -31.81 11.41 -51.87
CA ILE A 325 -30.74 10.74 -51.11
C ILE A 325 -31.33 9.78 -50.07
N TYR A 326 -32.39 10.20 -49.35
CA TYR A 326 -33.09 9.34 -48.40
C TYR A 326 -33.71 8.12 -49.10
N PHE A 327 -34.41 8.32 -50.23
CA PHE A 327 -35.08 7.25 -50.98
C PHE A 327 -34.10 6.24 -51.58
N HIS A 328 -32.98 6.70 -52.15
CA HIS A 328 -31.93 5.81 -52.66
C HIS A 328 -31.20 5.04 -51.56
N SER A 329 -31.01 5.64 -50.37
CA SER A 329 -30.38 4.95 -49.23
C SER A 329 -31.25 3.81 -48.67
N THR A 330 -32.58 3.92 -48.78
CA THR A 330 -33.53 2.87 -48.38
C THR A 330 -33.71 1.75 -49.40
N GLN A 331 -33.38 1.95 -50.68
CA GLN A 331 -33.42 0.89 -51.69
C GLN A 331 -32.15 0.03 -51.74
N SER A 332 -31.00 0.54 -51.26
CA SER A 332 -29.74 -0.23 -51.18
C SER A 332 -29.69 -1.23 -50.02
N PHE A 333 -30.75 -1.33 -49.21
CA PHE A 333 -30.85 -2.22 -48.04
C PHE A 333 -31.95 -3.30 -48.17
N LYS A 334 -32.42 -3.58 -49.39
CA LYS A 334 -33.27 -4.73 -49.70
C LYS A 334 -32.52 -5.80 -50.47
#